data_AF-A0A812YDG0-F1
#
_entry.id   AF-A0A812YDG0-F1
#
_cell.length_a   1.000
_cell.length_b   1.000
_cell.length_c   1.000
_cell.angle_alpha   90.00
_cell.angle_beta   90.00
_cell.angle_gamma   90.00
#
_symmetry.space_group_name_H-M   'P 1'
#
loop_
_entity.id
_entity.type
_entity.pdbx_description
1 polymer ?
#
loop_
_entity_poly.entity_id
_entity_poly.type
_entity_poly.pdbx_seq_one_letter_code
_entity_poly.pdbx_strand_id
1 'polypeptide(L)'
;MPPYFDDIPGAVKPNDKGEMLSICLVDHNEDKQMVPVLRDDPNRKKRIVGLIDHHALAESMASEKPLFMDVRPWGSMSSIIAHSFIRGNRMIPKPIARILLSAILSDTLNLQSVTTTNADRFIVTVLCILGECEDPDELARKMFRAKTEWIVGLGAYEMTRGDQKDFTAKGWKVGIAVLEVTDTEPVLKVAEELLMELRILKVEKGALKDGKHDRRKELDFAYLFVVDVTQQKSLLLVAGGRELALAKAAFPGKETREAKPGIRAPGATIKAHETLMDVGGIVSRKAQFVPAFLSALNDGFTCHKQPNSTIPEEIAGTREEDEVQAAIDAMQKESYHDSVTVVRDYTRYRSALDGEIKASEQNGQ
;
A
#
# COMPACT_ATOMS: atom_id res chain seq x y z
N MET A 1 13.80 12.21 17.03
CA MET A 1 13.99 10.90 16.37
C MET A 1 15.39 10.40 16.71
N PRO A 2 15.64 9.08 16.74
CA PRO A 2 17.01 8.57 16.74
C PRO A 2 17.77 9.09 15.50
N PRO A 3 19.10 9.27 15.56
CA PRO A 3 19.90 9.68 14.42
C PRO A 3 19.84 8.61 13.31
N TYR A 4 19.87 9.03 12.04
CA TYR A 4 20.08 8.09 10.95
C TYR A 4 21.49 7.52 11.02
N PHE A 5 21.71 6.36 10.40
CA PHE A 5 23.01 5.69 10.40
C PHE A 5 24.14 6.65 9.97
N ASP A 6 23.92 7.42 8.92
CA ASP A 6 24.90 8.31 8.30
C ASP A 6 25.29 9.50 9.20
N ASP A 7 24.41 9.85 10.15
CA ASP A 7 24.61 10.94 11.11
C ASP A 7 25.40 10.48 12.35
N ILE A 8 25.62 9.17 12.53
CA ILE A 8 26.32 8.63 13.69
C ILE A 8 27.84 8.74 13.48
N PRO A 9 28.58 9.44 14.36
CA PRO A 9 30.04 9.52 14.27
C PRO A 9 30.68 8.13 14.30
N GLY A 10 31.57 7.85 13.33
CA GLY A 10 32.19 6.53 13.14
C GLY A 10 31.36 5.57 12.28
N ALA A 11 30.14 5.90 11.87
CA ALA A 11 29.34 5.06 10.98
C ALA A 11 29.81 5.17 9.52
N VAL A 12 29.86 6.38 8.97
CA VAL A 12 30.31 6.67 7.58
C VAL A 12 31.70 7.29 7.55
N LYS A 13 31.95 8.25 8.44
CA LYS A 13 33.25 8.89 8.63
C LYS A 13 33.81 8.51 9.99
N PRO A 14 35.14 8.51 10.17
CA PRO A 14 35.75 8.27 11.47
C PRO A 14 35.17 9.21 12.54
N ASN A 15 35.03 8.70 13.76
CA ASN A 15 34.62 9.51 14.91
C ASN A 15 35.76 10.48 15.33
N ASP A 16 35.56 11.23 16.42
CA ASP A 16 36.56 12.20 16.93
C ASP A 16 37.91 11.59 17.30
N LYS A 17 38.00 10.26 17.41
CA LYS A 17 39.24 9.51 17.68
C LYS A 17 39.88 8.93 16.41
N GLY A 18 39.29 9.18 15.24
CA GLY A 18 39.74 8.61 13.98
C GLY A 18 39.32 7.14 13.76
N GLU A 19 38.33 6.65 14.50
CA GLU A 19 37.91 5.25 14.46
C GLU A 19 36.56 5.06 13.75
N MET A 20 36.43 3.93 13.04
CA MET A 20 35.16 3.44 12.50
C MET A 20 34.47 2.51 13.50
N LEU A 21 33.15 2.64 13.65
CA LEU A 21 32.36 1.80 14.55
C LEU A 21 32.24 0.35 14.04
N SER A 22 32.21 -0.58 14.99
CA SER A 22 31.73 -1.95 14.77
C SER A 22 30.21 -1.98 14.71
N ILE A 23 29.65 -2.86 13.90
CA ILE A 23 28.24 -2.88 13.51
C ILE A 23 27.62 -4.22 13.87
N CYS A 24 26.45 -4.17 14.50
CA CYS A 24 25.57 -5.31 14.69
C CYS A 24 24.34 -5.11 13.81
N LEU A 25 24.04 -6.06 12.94
CA LEU A 25 22.83 -6.05 12.13
C LEU A 25 21.70 -6.68 12.95
N VAL A 26 20.51 -6.10 12.82
CA VAL A 26 19.29 -6.65 13.43
C VAL A 26 18.20 -6.73 12.37
N ASP A 27 17.45 -7.83 12.39
CA ASP A 27 16.26 -8.07 11.55
C ASP A 27 16.48 -8.18 10.03
N HIS A 28 17.73 -8.08 9.57
CA HIS A 28 18.08 -8.27 8.18
C HIS A 28 19.55 -8.65 8.02
N ASN A 29 19.85 -9.34 6.91
CA ASN A 29 21.21 -9.70 6.55
C ASN A 29 21.48 -9.70 5.03
N GLU A 30 20.49 -9.34 4.20
CA GLU A 30 20.67 -9.16 2.76
C GLU A 30 21.30 -7.80 2.41
N ASP A 31 22.29 -7.78 1.50
CA ASP A 31 22.96 -6.55 1.07
C ASP A 31 21.99 -5.46 0.57
N LYS A 32 20.91 -5.87 -0.10
CA LYS A 32 19.93 -4.94 -0.68
C LYS A 32 19.08 -4.23 0.38
N GLN A 33 18.98 -4.79 1.57
CA GLN A 33 18.22 -4.24 2.70
C GLN A 33 19.09 -3.36 3.61
N MET A 34 20.42 -3.43 3.47
CA MET A 34 21.35 -2.59 4.24
C MET A 34 21.28 -1.13 3.78
N VAL A 35 21.61 -0.21 4.70
CA VAL A 35 21.78 1.21 4.37
C VAL A 35 22.84 1.36 3.27
N PRO A 36 22.60 2.13 2.18
CA PRO A 36 23.50 2.19 1.02
C PRO A 36 24.96 2.46 1.36
N VAL A 37 25.23 3.39 2.27
CA VAL A 37 26.61 3.73 2.68
C VAL A 37 27.33 2.57 3.35
N LEU A 38 26.62 1.71 4.10
CA LEU A 38 27.20 0.51 4.71
C LEU A 38 27.34 -0.60 3.68
N ARG A 39 26.32 -0.79 2.83
CA ARG A 39 26.36 -1.74 1.72
C ARG A 39 27.57 -1.47 0.83
N ASP A 40 27.84 -0.22 0.50
CA ASP A 40 28.88 0.16 -0.44
C ASP A 40 30.27 0.36 0.24
N ASP A 41 30.37 0.22 1.57
CA ASP A 41 31.64 0.28 2.31
C ASP A 41 32.51 -0.96 2.01
N PRO A 42 33.70 -0.79 1.40
CA PRO A 42 34.59 -1.91 1.07
C PRO A 42 35.12 -2.66 2.30
N ASN A 43 35.07 -2.03 3.49
CA ASN A 43 35.50 -2.62 4.75
C ASN A 43 34.34 -3.15 5.60
N ARG A 44 33.09 -3.14 5.10
CA ARG A 44 31.90 -3.53 5.90
C ARG A 44 32.04 -4.91 6.54
N LYS A 45 32.62 -5.88 5.80
CA LYS A 45 32.79 -7.26 6.27
C LYS A 45 33.73 -7.39 7.47
N LYS A 46 34.63 -6.42 7.69
CA LYS A 46 35.47 -6.34 8.89
C LYS A 46 34.75 -5.68 10.06
N ARG A 47 33.81 -4.78 9.75
CA ARG A 47 33.09 -3.95 10.72
C ARG A 47 31.84 -4.63 11.27
N ILE A 48 31.20 -5.50 10.50
CA ILE A 48 30.06 -6.29 10.95
C ILE A 48 30.55 -7.38 11.91
N VAL A 49 30.23 -7.21 13.18
CA VAL A 49 30.65 -8.07 14.30
C VAL A 49 29.48 -8.85 14.91
N GLY A 50 28.26 -8.56 14.51
CA GLY A 50 27.05 -9.16 15.08
C GLY A 50 25.89 -9.25 14.10
N LEU A 51 25.05 -10.27 14.28
CA LEU A 51 23.76 -10.45 13.63
C LEU A 51 22.74 -11.02 14.63
N ILE A 52 21.58 -10.39 14.77
CA ILE A 52 20.40 -10.94 15.46
C ILE A 52 19.24 -10.86 14.49
N ASP A 53 18.72 -12.00 14.05
CA ASP A 53 17.76 -12.03 12.95
C ASP A 53 16.77 -13.21 13.09
N HIS A 54 15.66 -13.14 12.38
CA HIS A 54 14.68 -14.20 12.28
C HIS A 54 14.40 -14.65 10.84
N HIS A 55 15.03 -13.99 9.86
CA HIS A 55 14.97 -14.34 8.45
C HIS A 55 15.93 -15.48 8.07
N ALA A 56 15.78 -15.96 6.84
CA ALA A 56 16.77 -16.85 6.25
C ALA A 56 18.13 -16.14 6.12
N LEU A 57 19.21 -16.91 6.28
CA LEU A 57 20.55 -16.40 6.06
C LEU A 57 20.78 -16.20 4.56
N ALA A 58 21.06 -14.97 4.17
CA ALA A 58 21.35 -14.56 2.81
C ALA A 58 22.73 -15.02 2.37
N GLU A 59 22.84 -15.38 1.09
CA GLU A 59 24.13 -15.72 0.46
C GLU A 59 25.12 -14.54 0.50
N SER A 60 24.61 -13.31 0.46
CA SER A 60 25.41 -12.08 0.53
C SER A 60 26.05 -11.83 1.89
N MET A 61 25.53 -12.44 2.95
CA MET A 61 26.00 -12.19 4.31
C MET A 61 27.37 -12.86 4.52
N ALA A 62 28.40 -12.04 4.69
CA ALA A 62 29.77 -12.50 4.90
C ALA A 62 30.54 -11.60 5.88
N SER A 63 31.46 -12.19 6.62
CA SER A 63 32.40 -11.47 7.50
C SER A 63 33.82 -12.00 7.34
N GLU A 64 34.80 -11.12 7.53
CA GLU A 64 36.23 -11.50 7.49
C GLU A 64 36.71 -12.13 8.80
N LYS A 65 35.97 -11.97 9.89
CA LYS A 65 36.31 -12.49 11.22
C LYS A 65 35.13 -13.27 11.80
N PRO A 66 35.36 -14.13 12.81
CA PRO A 66 34.26 -14.67 13.59
C PRO A 66 33.37 -13.54 14.11
N LEU A 67 32.05 -13.71 13.98
CA LEU A 67 31.05 -12.73 14.39
C LEU A 67 30.00 -13.40 15.29
N PHE A 68 29.34 -12.62 16.15
CA PHE A 68 28.24 -13.12 16.98
C PHE A 68 26.97 -13.26 16.14
N MET A 69 26.34 -14.43 16.13
CA MET A 69 25.12 -14.65 15.35
C MET A 69 24.07 -15.38 16.20
N ASP A 70 22.91 -14.76 16.41
CA ASP A 70 21.72 -15.41 16.98
C ASP A 70 20.56 -15.29 16.00
N VAL A 71 20.39 -16.33 15.17
CA VAL A 71 19.32 -16.41 14.18
C VAL A 71 18.35 -17.51 14.59
N ARG A 72 17.07 -17.17 14.73
CA ARG A 72 16.04 -18.13 15.17
C ARG A 72 14.81 -18.07 14.30
N PRO A 73 14.17 -19.22 14.01
CA PRO A 73 12.91 -19.26 13.28
C PRO A 73 11.74 -18.88 14.21
N TRP A 74 11.79 -17.67 14.77
CA TRP A 74 10.75 -17.09 15.62
C TRP A 74 10.01 -16.00 14.85
N GLY A 75 8.82 -15.62 15.33
CA GLY A 75 7.96 -14.66 14.65
C GLY A 75 8.53 -13.25 14.57
N SER A 76 9.42 -12.88 15.51
CA SER A 76 10.09 -11.58 15.52
C SER A 76 11.50 -11.65 16.06
N MET A 77 12.42 -10.88 15.47
CA MET A 77 13.76 -10.63 16.01
C MET A 77 13.71 -10.03 17.43
N SER A 78 12.68 -9.23 17.74
CA SER A 78 12.50 -8.64 19.07
C SER A 78 12.23 -9.68 20.16
N SER A 79 11.64 -10.83 19.80
CA SER A 79 11.52 -11.98 20.72
C SER A 79 12.90 -12.54 21.09
N ILE A 80 13.84 -12.56 20.13
CA ILE A 80 15.22 -13.03 20.33
C ILE A 80 15.99 -12.06 21.24
N ILE A 81 15.83 -10.75 21.04
CA ILE A 81 16.43 -9.73 21.91
C ILE A 81 15.88 -9.86 23.34
N ALA A 82 14.56 -9.92 23.53
CA ALA A 82 13.96 -10.06 24.85
C ALA A 82 14.44 -11.34 25.56
N HIS A 83 14.49 -12.46 24.84
CA HIS A 83 15.06 -13.70 25.34
C HIS A 83 16.55 -13.56 25.74
N SER A 84 17.34 -12.78 24.99
CA SER A 84 18.75 -12.52 25.31
C SER A 84 18.93 -11.71 26.59
N PHE A 85 18.05 -10.72 26.86
CA PHE A 85 18.02 -10.03 28.15
C PHE A 85 17.76 -11.00 29.30
N ILE A 86 16.74 -11.86 29.17
CA ILE A 86 16.37 -12.86 30.19
C ILE A 86 17.53 -13.83 30.43
N ARG A 87 18.12 -14.40 29.37
CA ARG A 87 19.27 -15.32 29.49
C ARG A 87 20.50 -14.67 30.09
N GLY A 88 20.71 -13.39 29.80
CA GLY A 88 21.80 -12.60 30.36
C GLY A 88 21.57 -12.14 31.80
N ASN A 89 20.45 -12.52 32.42
CA ASN A 89 20.00 -12.02 33.72
C ASN A 89 20.02 -10.48 33.79
N ARG A 90 19.63 -9.83 32.67
CA ARG A 90 19.55 -8.37 32.56
C ARG A 90 18.10 -7.93 32.61
N MET A 91 17.82 -6.96 33.46
CA MET A 91 16.52 -6.32 33.53
C MET A 91 16.21 -5.62 32.19
N ILE A 92 15.02 -5.85 31.65
CA ILE A 92 14.51 -5.10 30.48
C ILE A 92 13.86 -3.82 31.02
N PRO A 93 14.38 -2.62 30.71
CA PRO A 93 13.73 -1.38 31.13
C PRO A 93 12.34 -1.26 30.51
N LYS A 94 11.37 -0.72 31.25
CA LYS A 94 9.98 -0.56 30.79
C LYS A 94 9.82 0.08 29.40
N PRO A 95 10.54 1.17 29.02
CA PRO A 95 10.46 1.71 27.66
C PRO A 95 10.94 0.73 26.58
N ILE A 96 11.97 -0.06 26.88
CA ILE A 96 12.49 -1.09 25.96
C ILE A 96 11.49 -2.24 25.86
N ALA A 97 10.88 -2.65 26.98
CA ALA A 97 9.85 -3.69 26.96
C ALA A 97 8.67 -3.31 26.06
N ARG A 98 8.25 -2.04 26.10
CA ARG A 98 7.18 -1.50 25.23
C ARG A 98 7.56 -1.54 23.75
N ILE A 99 8.78 -1.13 23.38
CA ILE A 99 9.22 -1.15 21.97
C ILE A 99 9.35 -2.60 21.47
N LEU A 100 9.93 -3.50 22.26
CA LEU A 100 10.03 -4.91 21.90
C LEU A 100 8.64 -5.55 21.76
N LEU A 101 7.70 -5.24 22.66
CA LEU A 101 6.31 -5.70 22.57
C LEU A 101 5.67 -5.21 21.27
N SER A 102 5.75 -3.92 20.97
CA SER A 102 5.24 -3.33 19.74
C SER A 102 5.82 -4.00 18.48
N ALA A 103 7.14 -4.25 18.45
CA ALA A 103 7.77 -4.91 17.32
C ALA A 103 7.25 -6.34 17.12
N ILE A 104 7.13 -7.12 18.20
CA ILE A 104 6.59 -8.49 18.11
C ILE A 104 5.14 -8.47 17.61
N LEU A 105 4.29 -7.59 18.14
CA LEU A 105 2.90 -7.45 17.68
C LEU A 105 2.81 -7.04 16.20
N SER A 106 3.76 -6.22 15.72
CA SER A 106 3.87 -5.85 14.30
C SER A 106 4.21 -7.04 13.41
N ASP A 107 5.32 -7.73 13.65
CA ASP A 107 5.81 -8.81 12.77
C ASP A 107 4.86 -10.01 12.77
N THR A 108 4.23 -10.26 13.91
CA THR A 108 3.35 -11.42 14.10
C THR A 108 1.89 -11.13 13.77
N LEU A 109 1.55 -9.93 13.29
CA LEU A 109 0.16 -9.50 13.06
C LEU A 109 -0.72 -9.79 14.28
N ASN A 110 -0.30 -9.28 15.44
CA ASN A 110 -0.92 -9.57 16.74
C ASN A 110 -1.00 -11.09 17.04
N LEU A 111 0.11 -11.80 16.85
CA LEU A 111 0.23 -13.25 17.06
C LEU A 111 -0.68 -14.14 16.18
N GLN A 112 -1.18 -13.59 15.06
CA GLN A 112 -2.03 -14.29 14.08
C GLN A 112 -1.27 -14.71 12.82
N SER A 113 -0.07 -14.17 12.59
CA SER A 113 0.79 -14.54 11.47
C SER A 113 1.18 -16.02 11.55
N VAL A 114 1.33 -16.65 10.38
CA VAL A 114 1.86 -18.02 10.24
C VAL A 114 3.28 -18.19 10.76
N THR A 115 4.04 -17.08 10.91
CA THR A 115 5.39 -17.08 11.49
C THR A 115 5.40 -17.09 13.01
N THR A 116 4.25 -16.87 13.66
CA THR A 116 4.14 -16.78 15.12
C THR A 116 4.48 -18.11 15.79
N THR A 117 5.34 -18.07 16.81
CA THR A 117 5.73 -19.24 17.59
C THR A 117 5.32 -19.14 19.06
N ASN A 118 5.47 -20.24 19.81
CA ASN A 118 5.25 -20.24 21.26
C ASN A 118 6.24 -19.33 22.00
N ALA A 119 7.43 -19.11 21.44
CA ALA A 119 8.40 -18.17 22.03
C ALA A 119 7.85 -16.74 21.98
N ASP A 120 7.27 -16.32 20.86
CA ASP A 120 6.67 -14.99 20.71
C ASP A 120 5.51 -14.82 21.70
N ARG A 121 4.62 -15.81 21.82
CA ARG A 121 3.50 -15.78 22.78
C ARG A 121 3.99 -15.60 24.22
N PHE A 122 5.00 -16.38 24.62
CA PHE A 122 5.59 -16.28 25.96
C PHE A 122 6.25 -14.93 26.20
N ILE A 123 7.06 -14.44 25.25
CA ILE A 123 7.74 -13.17 25.38
C ILE A 123 6.75 -12.01 25.41
N VAL A 124 5.68 -12.02 24.60
CA VAL A 124 4.61 -11.01 24.68
C VAL A 124 4.01 -10.97 26.08
N THR A 125 3.69 -12.12 26.69
CA THR A 125 3.20 -12.16 28.08
C THR A 125 4.17 -11.50 29.06
N VAL A 126 5.46 -11.82 28.96
CA VAL A 126 6.50 -11.21 29.81
C VAL A 126 6.61 -9.70 29.58
N LEU A 127 6.62 -9.26 28.33
CA LEU A 127 6.77 -7.85 27.97
C LEU A 127 5.52 -7.03 28.30
N CYS A 128 4.32 -7.60 28.29
CA CYS A 128 3.12 -6.93 28.79
C CYS A 128 3.25 -6.59 30.27
N ILE A 129 3.75 -7.53 31.09
CA ILE A 129 3.99 -7.30 32.52
C ILE A 129 5.06 -6.21 32.71
N LEU A 130 6.21 -6.35 32.04
CA LEU A 130 7.34 -5.42 32.19
C LEU A 130 7.06 -4.02 31.59
N GLY A 131 6.26 -3.97 30.54
CA GLY A 131 5.84 -2.75 29.85
C GLY A 131 4.64 -2.06 30.51
N GLU A 132 3.98 -2.73 31.46
CA GLU A 132 2.67 -2.38 32.01
C GLU A 132 1.64 -2.13 30.89
N CYS A 133 1.49 -3.12 30.01
CA CYS A 133 0.47 -3.14 28.97
C CYS A 133 -0.64 -4.11 29.40
N GLU A 134 -1.79 -3.54 29.78
CA GLU A 134 -2.95 -4.31 30.23
C GLU A 134 -3.68 -5.00 29.06
N ASP A 135 -3.68 -4.35 27.90
CA ASP A 135 -4.39 -4.82 26.71
C ASP A 135 -3.48 -4.74 25.46
N PRO A 136 -2.78 -5.84 25.11
CA PRO A 136 -1.93 -5.89 23.93
C PRO A 136 -2.73 -5.89 22.61
N ASP A 137 -3.98 -6.36 22.62
CA ASP A 137 -4.83 -6.39 21.43
C ASP A 137 -5.24 -4.96 21.04
N GLU A 138 -5.62 -4.15 22.02
CA GLU A 138 -5.92 -2.74 21.83
C GLU A 138 -4.67 -1.94 21.40
N LEU A 139 -3.50 -2.27 21.94
CA LEU A 139 -2.22 -1.70 21.49
C LEU A 139 -1.97 -2.04 20.02
N ALA A 140 -2.08 -3.32 19.64
CA ALA A 140 -1.89 -3.77 18.26
C ALA A 140 -2.85 -3.07 17.30
N ARG A 141 -4.15 -2.99 17.66
CA ARG A 141 -5.16 -2.28 16.86
C ARG A 141 -4.80 -0.82 16.64
N LYS A 142 -4.38 -0.10 17.70
CA LYS A 142 -3.94 1.30 17.59
C LYS A 142 -2.71 1.45 16.71
N MET A 143 -1.75 0.53 16.82
CA MET A 143 -0.54 0.54 15.98
C MET A 143 -0.86 0.31 14.50
N PHE A 144 -1.70 -0.69 14.21
CA PHE A 144 -2.15 -1.02 12.85
C PHE A 144 -2.95 0.11 12.20
N ARG A 145 -3.81 0.76 12.99
CA ARG A 145 -4.51 1.96 12.54
C ARG A 145 -3.53 3.09 12.24
N ALA A 146 -2.58 3.39 13.14
CA ALA A 146 -1.58 4.44 12.94
C ALA A 146 -0.69 4.19 11.70
N LYS A 147 -0.28 2.93 11.47
CA LYS A 147 0.44 2.53 10.25
C LYS A 147 -0.40 2.82 9.00
N THR A 148 -1.68 2.52 9.03
CA THR A 148 -2.58 2.78 7.89
C THR A 148 -2.84 4.29 7.72
N GLU A 149 -2.99 5.03 8.81
CA GLU A 149 -3.15 6.50 8.77
C GLU A 149 -1.92 7.18 8.16
N TRP A 150 -0.71 6.65 8.37
CA TRP A 150 0.48 7.11 7.67
C TRP A 150 0.41 6.87 6.16
N ILE A 151 -0.10 5.72 5.71
CA ILE A 151 -0.33 5.43 4.28
C ILE A 151 -1.38 6.40 3.71
N VAL A 152 -2.46 6.65 4.43
CA VAL A 152 -3.49 7.64 4.06
C VAL A 152 -2.87 9.04 3.96
N GLY A 153 -1.92 9.34 4.84
CA GLY A 153 -1.15 10.57 4.85
C GLY A 153 -0.23 10.75 3.64
N LEU A 154 -0.05 9.76 2.75
CA LEU A 154 0.61 9.93 1.45
C LEU A 154 -0.32 10.57 0.40
N GLY A 155 -1.63 10.58 0.66
CA GLY A 155 -2.66 11.17 -0.19
C GLY A 155 -3.22 10.20 -1.25
N ALA A 156 -4.45 10.48 -1.70
CA ALA A 156 -5.17 9.64 -2.64
C ALA A 156 -4.43 9.41 -3.98
N TYR A 157 -3.63 10.38 -4.41
CA TYR A 157 -2.80 10.27 -5.61
C TYR A 157 -1.80 9.11 -5.51
N GLU A 158 -0.99 9.08 -4.44
CA GLU A 158 -0.01 8.03 -4.21
C GLU A 158 -0.69 6.69 -3.92
N MET A 159 -1.75 6.70 -3.12
CA MET A 159 -2.51 5.51 -2.77
C MET A 159 -3.07 4.74 -3.98
N THR A 160 -3.42 5.44 -5.06
CA THR A 160 -3.97 4.83 -6.29
C THR A 160 -2.90 4.47 -7.32
N ARG A 161 -1.65 4.91 -7.14
CA ARG A 161 -0.55 4.73 -8.12
C ARG A 161 0.59 3.86 -7.60
N GLY A 162 0.85 3.86 -6.30
CA GLY A 162 2.03 3.25 -5.67
C GLY A 162 2.25 1.78 -6.05
N ASP A 163 1.21 0.95 -5.99
CA ASP A 163 1.24 -0.41 -6.55
C ASP A 163 0.15 -0.64 -7.61
N GLN A 164 0.15 0.23 -8.63
CA GLN A 164 -0.76 0.12 -9.76
C GLN A 164 -0.11 -0.59 -10.95
N LYS A 165 -0.83 -1.52 -11.58
CA LYS A 165 -0.40 -2.20 -12.81
C LYS A 165 -1.50 -2.24 -13.87
N ASP A 166 -1.07 -2.12 -15.13
CA ASP A 166 -1.94 -2.14 -16.31
C ASP A 166 -1.98 -3.55 -16.92
N PHE A 167 -3.17 -3.96 -17.36
CA PHE A 167 -3.44 -5.23 -18.02
C PHE A 167 -4.30 -5.00 -19.25
N THR A 168 -4.22 -5.89 -20.24
CA THR A 168 -5.02 -5.79 -21.46
C THR A 168 -5.62 -7.15 -21.81
N ALA A 169 -6.91 -7.19 -22.16
CA ALA A 169 -7.57 -8.37 -22.73
C ALA A 169 -8.69 -7.94 -23.69
N LYS A 170 -8.75 -8.57 -24.87
CA LYS A 170 -9.78 -8.31 -25.90
C LYS A 170 -9.95 -6.81 -26.24
N GLY A 171 -8.84 -6.06 -26.27
CA GLY A 171 -8.83 -4.62 -26.52
C GLY A 171 -9.09 -3.74 -25.28
N TRP A 172 -9.68 -4.30 -24.22
CA TRP A 172 -9.92 -3.60 -22.97
C TRP A 172 -8.64 -3.41 -22.15
N LYS A 173 -8.45 -2.23 -21.57
CA LYS A 173 -7.34 -1.89 -20.66
C LYS A 173 -7.77 -1.75 -19.20
N VAL A 174 -7.22 -2.55 -18.30
CA VAL A 174 -7.58 -2.57 -16.87
C VAL A 174 -6.39 -2.13 -16.04
N GLY A 175 -6.53 -1.07 -15.25
CA GLY A 175 -5.59 -0.71 -14.19
C GLY A 175 -6.03 -1.28 -12.84
N ILE A 176 -5.13 -1.96 -12.14
CA ILE A 176 -5.39 -2.52 -10.81
C ILE A 176 -4.33 -2.04 -9.82
N ALA A 177 -4.76 -1.21 -8.88
CA ALA A 177 -4.01 -0.78 -7.70
C ALA A 177 -4.32 -1.68 -6.49
N VAL A 178 -3.35 -1.83 -5.60
CA VAL A 178 -3.48 -2.60 -4.36
C VAL A 178 -2.92 -1.79 -3.19
N LEU A 179 -3.67 -1.74 -2.10
CA LEU A 179 -3.22 -1.27 -0.80
C LEU A 179 -3.34 -2.41 0.19
N GLU A 180 -2.20 -2.85 0.71
CA GLU A 180 -2.15 -3.82 1.80
C GLU A 180 -2.10 -3.07 3.13
N VAL A 181 -3.14 -3.24 3.94
CA VAL A 181 -3.33 -2.53 5.21
C VAL A 181 -3.74 -3.51 6.29
N THR A 182 -3.55 -3.09 7.54
CA THR A 182 -3.94 -3.87 8.73
C THR A 182 -5.26 -3.39 9.33
N ASP A 183 -5.77 -2.23 8.89
CA ASP A 183 -7.10 -1.71 9.21
C ASP A 183 -7.64 -1.01 7.96
N THR A 184 -8.82 -1.37 7.47
CA THR A 184 -9.38 -0.78 6.25
C THR A 184 -10.10 0.54 6.50
N GLU A 185 -10.50 0.83 7.75
CA GLU A 185 -11.33 1.99 8.09
C GLU A 185 -10.68 3.33 7.70
N PRO A 186 -9.39 3.59 7.98
CA PRO A 186 -8.76 4.86 7.61
C PRO A 186 -8.74 5.08 6.09
N VAL A 187 -8.53 4.03 5.29
CA VAL A 187 -8.56 4.10 3.83
C VAL A 187 -9.96 4.43 3.33
N LEU A 188 -10.98 3.76 3.87
CA LEU A 188 -12.37 3.98 3.47
C LEU A 188 -12.86 5.40 3.80
N LYS A 189 -12.36 6.05 4.85
CA LYS A 189 -12.71 7.45 5.17
C LYS A 189 -12.37 8.43 4.06
N VAL A 190 -11.33 8.15 3.28
CA VAL A 190 -10.90 8.96 2.13
C VAL A 190 -11.39 8.39 0.78
N ALA A 191 -12.35 7.46 0.80
CA ALA A 191 -12.82 6.78 -0.41
C ALA A 191 -13.31 7.72 -1.53
N GLU A 192 -13.89 8.88 -1.22
CA GLU A 192 -14.31 9.83 -2.25
C GLU A 192 -13.13 10.31 -3.11
N GLU A 193 -12.02 10.68 -2.49
CA GLU A 193 -10.82 11.12 -3.19
C GLU A 193 -10.18 9.96 -3.95
N LEU A 194 -10.17 8.75 -3.37
CA LEU A 194 -9.69 7.55 -4.06
C LEU A 194 -10.49 7.25 -5.33
N LEU A 195 -11.83 7.33 -5.28
CA LEU A 195 -12.69 7.09 -6.44
C LEU A 195 -12.49 8.16 -7.51
N MET A 196 -12.30 9.43 -7.13
CA MET A 196 -11.95 10.51 -8.06
C MET A 196 -10.59 10.25 -8.71
N GLU A 197 -9.58 9.91 -7.92
CA GLU A 197 -8.24 9.61 -8.40
C GLU A 197 -8.19 8.38 -9.32
N LEU A 198 -9.00 7.35 -9.08
CA LEU A 198 -9.16 6.24 -10.02
C LEU A 198 -9.72 6.70 -11.38
N ARG A 199 -10.68 7.63 -11.40
CA ARG A 199 -11.21 8.20 -12.65
C ARG A 199 -10.16 9.04 -13.37
N ILE A 200 -9.41 9.85 -12.64
CA ILE A 200 -8.31 10.67 -13.17
C ILE A 200 -7.21 9.77 -13.75
N LEU A 201 -6.81 8.72 -13.03
CA LEU A 201 -5.80 7.74 -13.46
C LEU A 201 -6.13 7.13 -14.82
N LYS A 202 -7.42 6.86 -15.10
CA LYS A 202 -7.83 6.32 -16.40
C LYS A 202 -7.45 7.23 -17.55
N VAL A 203 -7.75 8.51 -17.39
CA VAL A 203 -7.45 9.56 -18.36
C VAL A 203 -5.94 9.76 -18.47
N GLU A 204 -5.24 9.90 -17.34
CA GLU A 204 -3.79 10.15 -17.30
C GLU A 204 -2.96 9.14 -18.11
N LYS A 205 -3.39 7.88 -18.18
CA LYS A 205 -2.72 6.84 -18.97
C LYS A 205 -2.78 7.08 -20.49
N GLY A 206 -3.68 7.95 -20.94
CA GLY A 206 -3.77 8.45 -22.31
C GLY A 206 -2.77 9.56 -22.65
N ALA A 207 -2.15 10.20 -21.65
CA ALA A 207 -1.26 11.33 -21.86
C ALA A 207 0.06 10.92 -22.55
N LEU A 208 0.50 11.75 -23.50
CA LEU A 208 1.73 11.54 -24.28
C LEU A 208 2.82 12.54 -23.85
N LYS A 209 4.08 12.18 -24.11
CA LYS A 209 5.26 12.99 -23.73
C LYS A 209 5.32 14.35 -24.44
N ASP A 210 4.66 14.50 -25.59
CA ASP A 210 4.60 15.74 -26.37
C ASP A 210 3.44 16.66 -25.95
N GLY A 211 2.78 16.37 -24.82
CA GLY A 211 1.64 17.14 -24.31
C GLY A 211 0.33 16.85 -25.04
N LYS A 212 0.31 15.89 -25.97
CA LYS A 212 -0.91 15.40 -26.61
C LYS A 212 -1.55 14.29 -25.79
N HIS A 213 -2.75 13.91 -26.19
CA HIS A 213 -3.52 12.85 -25.57
C HIS A 213 -3.94 11.81 -26.61
N ASP A 214 -3.92 10.53 -26.26
CA ASP A 214 -4.45 9.44 -27.08
C ASP A 214 -5.45 8.63 -26.25
N ARG A 215 -6.74 8.81 -26.55
CA ARG A 215 -7.83 8.12 -25.85
C ARG A 215 -7.75 6.60 -25.97
N ARG A 216 -7.11 6.06 -27.02
CA ARG A 216 -6.89 4.62 -27.16
C ARG A 216 -5.92 4.09 -26.11
N LYS A 217 -5.13 4.97 -25.48
CA LYS A 217 -4.16 4.63 -24.41
C LYS A 217 -4.70 4.77 -23.01
N GLU A 218 -5.81 5.49 -22.83
CA GLU A 218 -6.52 5.56 -21.55
C GLU A 218 -6.87 4.17 -21.03
N LEU A 219 -6.99 4.06 -19.70
CA LEU A 219 -7.58 2.88 -19.12
C LEU A 219 -9.08 2.88 -19.32
N ASP A 220 -9.54 1.71 -19.68
CA ASP A 220 -10.92 1.34 -19.85
C ASP A 220 -11.59 1.15 -18.47
N PHE A 221 -10.85 0.58 -17.52
CA PHE A 221 -11.25 0.34 -16.14
C PHE A 221 -10.10 0.68 -15.18
N ALA A 222 -10.41 1.23 -14.01
CA ALA A 222 -9.45 1.39 -12.93
C ALA A 222 -10.06 0.93 -11.60
N TYR A 223 -9.33 0.09 -10.87
CA TYR A 223 -9.73 -0.50 -9.60
C TYR A 223 -8.67 -0.29 -8.54
N LEU A 224 -9.11 -0.16 -7.28
CA LEU A 224 -8.26 -0.24 -6.10
C LEU A 224 -8.78 -1.33 -5.17
N PHE A 225 -7.93 -2.32 -4.91
CA PHE A 225 -8.15 -3.31 -3.84
C PHE A 225 -7.54 -2.81 -2.54
N VAL A 226 -8.32 -2.80 -1.48
CA VAL A 226 -7.86 -2.60 -0.10
C VAL A 226 -7.85 -3.98 0.57
N VAL A 227 -6.66 -4.53 0.76
CA VAL A 227 -6.42 -5.87 1.31
C VAL A 227 -6.15 -5.73 2.80
N ASP A 228 -7.05 -6.28 3.62
CA ASP A 228 -6.80 -6.48 5.04
C ASP A 228 -5.92 -7.71 5.22
N VAL A 229 -4.63 -7.49 5.49
CA VAL A 229 -3.66 -8.58 5.66
C VAL A 229 -3.87 -9.36 6.96
N THR A 230 -4.59 -8.79 7.93
CA THR A 230 -4.90 -9.47 9.20
C THR A 230 -6.07 -10.43 9.02
N GLN A 231 -7.14 -9.98 8.36
CA GLN A 231 -8.33 -10.80 8.12
C GLN A 231 -8.25 -11.65 6.85
N GLN A 232 -7.21 -11.44 6.03
CA GLN A 232 -7.08 -12.05 4.70
C GLN A 232 -8.31 -11.80 3.82
N LYS A 233 -8.85 -10.58 3.87
CA LYS A 233 -10.02 -10.16 3.09
C LYS A 233 -9.68 -8.96 2.23
N SER A 234 -10.36 -8.82 1.10
CA SER A 234 -10.20 -7.64 0.24
C SER A 234 -11.52 -6.93 -0.01
N LEU A 235 -11.44 -5.60 -0.05
CA LEU A 235 -12.50 -4.71 -0.47
C LEU A 235 -12.08 -4.07 -1.80
N LEU A 236 -13.01 -3.98 -2.75
CA LEU A 236 -12.79 -3.40 -4.07
C LEU A 236 -13.53 -2.07 -4.19
N LEU A 237 -12.80 -0.98 -4.41
CA LEU A 237 -13.38 0.32 -4.75
C LEU A 237 -13.78 0.36 -6.23
N VAL A 238 -15.00 0.83 -6.48
CA VAL A 238 -15.63 0.84 -7.82
C VAL A 238 -16.01 2.27 -8.19
N ALA A 239 -15.34 2.84 -9.20
CA ALA A 239 -15.40 4.27 -9.51
C ALA A 239 -16.43 4.69 -10.58
N GLY A 240 -17.14 3.72 -11.17
CA GLY A 240 -18.11 3.98 -12.24
C GLY A 240 -18.94 2.76 -12.61
N GLY A 241 -20.02 2.98 -13.37
CA GLY A 241 -20.95 1.91 -13.74
C GLY A 241 -20.32 0.82 -14.63
N ARG A 242 -19.32 1.19 -15.44
CA ARG A 242 -18.60 0.24 -16.29
C ARG A 242 -17.71 -0.70 -15.48
N GLU A 243 -17.00 -0.13 -14.51
CA GLU A 243 -16.24 -0.84 -13.50
C GLU A 243 -17.16 -1.74 -12.68
N LEU A 244 -18.34 -1.27 -12.28
CA LEU A 244 -19.30 -2.09 -11.55
C LEU A 244 -19.75 -3.31 -12.36
N ALA A 245 -20.06 -3.11 -13.65
CA ALA A 245 -20.48 -4.21 -14.52
C ALA A 245 -19.39 -5.27 -14.66
N LEU A 246 -18.14 -4.87 -14.89
CA LEU A 246 -17.02 -5.81 -15.00
C LEU A 246 -16.68 -6.45 -13.64
N ALA A 247 -16.76 -5.72 -12.53
CA ALA A 247 -16.56 -6.27 -11.19
C ALA A 247 -17.62 -7.34 -10.87
N LYS A 248 -18.90 -7.12 -11.20
CA LYS A 248 -19.97 -8.11 -11.01
C LYS A 248 -19.75 -9.36 -11.87
N ALA A 249 -19.20 -9.21 -13.07
CA ALA A 249 -18.85 -10.34 -13.93
C ALA A 249 -17.62 -11.12 -13.40
N ALA A 250 -16.60 -10.40 -12.89
CA ALA A 250 -15.39 -11.01 -12.34
C ALA A 250 -15.60 -11.67 -10.97
N PHE A 251 -16.51 -11.13 -10.16
CA PHE A 251 -16.81 -11.58 -8.80
C PHE A 251 -18.32 -11.78 -8.62
N PRO A 252 -18.90 -12.83 -9.23
CA PRO A 252 -20.34 -13.06 -9.18
C PRO A 252 -20.83 -13.31 -7.76
N GLY A 253 -21.99 -12.74 -7.42
CA GLY A 253 -22.65 -12.92 -6.12
C GLY A 253 -22.03 -12.14 -4.95
N LYS A 254 -21.06 -11.25 -5.21
CA LYS A 254 -20.50 -10.38 -4.17
C LYS A 254 -21.39 -9.18 -3.90
N GLU A 255 -21.54 -8.86 -2.62
CA GLU A 255 -22.35 -7.75 -2.15
C GLU A 255 -21.62 -6.42 -2.34
N THR A 256 -22.40 -5.38 -2.62
CA THR A 256 -21.91 -4.00 -2.66
C THR A 256 -22.53 -3.17 -1.56
N ARG A 257 -21.77 -2.19 -1.07
CA ARG A 257 -22.23 -1.22 -0.09
C ARG A 257 -21.56 0.14 -0.33
N GLU A 258 -21.95 1.12 0.49
CA GLU A 258 -21.23 2.39 0.54
C GLU A 258 -19.79 2.18 1.02
N ALA A 259 -18.83 2.79 0.34
CA ALA A 259 -17.43 2.74 0.77
C ALA A 259 -17.22 3.43 2.12
N LYS A 260 -17.93 4.54 2.35
CA LYS A 260 -18.09 5.18 3.66
C LYS A 260 -19.53 5.68 3.83
N PRO A 261 -20.03 5.84 5.06
CA PRO A 261 -21.36 6.40 5.30
C PRO A 261 -21.54 7.75 4.61
N GLY A 262 -22.61 7.89 3.82
CA GLY A 262 -22.96 9.14 3.15
C GLY A 262 -22.02 9.52 2.01
N ILE A 263 -21.32 8.53 1.43
CA ILE A 263 -20.42 8.77 0.30
C ILE A 263 -21.15 9.39 -0.88
N ARG A 264 -20.58 10.44 -1.46
CA ARG A 264 -21.05 10.98 -2.73
C ARG A 264 -20.69 10.02 -3.88
N ALA A 265 -21.67 9.72 -4.73
CA ALA A 265 -21.42 8.94 -5.95
C ALA A 265 -20.38 9.65 -6.85
N PRO A 266 -19.36 8.93 -7.35
CA PRO A 266 -18.28 9.52 -8.16
C PRO A 266 -18.70 9.86 -9.60
N GLY A 267 -19.99 9.77 -9.94
CA GLY A 267 -20.56 10.15 -11.24
C GLY A 267 -21.97 9.59 -11.44
N ALA A 268 -22.61 9.92 -12.56
CA ALA A 268 -23.99 9.55 -12.86
C ALA A 268 -24.26 8.04 -13.00
N THR A 269 -23.22 7.27 -13.34
CA THR A 269 -23.36 5.87 -13.76
C THR A 269 -23.27 4.86 -12.60
N ILE A 270 -23.13 5.32 -11.36
CA ILE A 270 -22.97 4.45 -10.19
C ILE A 270 -23.64 5.08 -8.97
N LYS A 271 -24.27 4.25 -8.13
CA LYS A 271 -24.92 4.72 -6.89
C LYS A 271 -23.96 4.65 -5.71
N ALA A 272 -24.24 5.42 -4.65
CA ALA A 272 -23.44 5.42 -3.43
C ALA A 272 -23.23 4.00 -2.86
N HIS A 273 -24.29 3.19 -2.79
CA HIS A 273 -24.26 1.81 -2.29
C HIS A 273 -23.54 0.80 -3.21
N GLU A 274 -22.99 1.24 -4.33
CA GLU A 274 -22.27 0.41 -5.30
C GLU A 274 -20.76 0.72 -5.33
N THR A 275 -20.31 1.69 -4.53
CA THR A 275 -18.92 2.21 -4.54
C THR A 275 -17.89 1.26 -3.91
N LEU A 276 -18.34 0.25 -3.16
CA LEU A 276 -17.48 -0.75 -2.54
C LEU A 276 -18.08 -2.14 -2.72
N MET A 277 -17.25 -3.10 -3.13
CA MET A 277 -17.60 -4.52 -3.21
C MET A 277 -16.74 -5.34 -2.25
N ASP A 278 -17.35 -6.20 -1.43
CA ASP A 278 -16.62 -7.17 -0.62
C ASP A 278 -16.30 -8.41 -1.47
N VAL A 279 -15.03 -8.57 -1.84
CA VAL A 279 -14.60 -9.69 -2.68
C VAL A 279 -14.20 -10.93 -1.86
N GLY A 280 -14.21 -10.83 -0.52
CA GLY A 280 -13.93 -11.92 0.41
C GLY A 280 -12.45 -12.29 0.50
N GLY A 281 -12.19 -13.58 0.71
CA GLY A 281 -10.87 -14.15 1.07
C GLY A 281 -9.81 -14.20 -0.04
N ILE A 282 -9.90 -13.30 -1.03
CA ILE A 282 -8.90 -13.18 -2.09
C ILE A 282 -7.95 -12.02 -1.75
N VAL A 283 -6.65 -12.22 -1.89
CA VAL A 283 -5.62 -11.24 -1.43
C VAL A 283 -4.51 -11.00 -2.46
N SER A 284 -4.44 -11.82 -3.52
CA SER A 284 -3.37 -11.73 -4.51
C SER A 284 -3.83 -11.12 -5.83
N ARG A 285 -3.23 -9.99 -6.22
CA ARG A 285 -3.44 -9.42 -7.56
C ARG A 285 -3.08 -10.39 -8.68
N LYS A 286 -1.90 -11.00 -8.62
CA LYS A 286 -1.39 -11.86 -9.70
C LYS A 286 -2.14 -13.18 -9.79
N ALA A 287 -2.46 -13.80 -8.66
CA ALA A 287 -3.06 -15.13 -8.65
C ALA A 287 -4.60 -15.12 -8.64
N GLN A 288 -5.24 -14.03 -8.20
CA GLN A 288 -6.69 -14.01 -7.98
C GLN A 288 -7.39 -12.81 -8.66
N PHE A 289 -6.95 -11.56 -8.44
CA PHE A 289 -7.68 -10.39 -8.98
C PHE A 289 -7.57 -10.29 -10.50
N VAL A 290 -6.35 -10.38 -11.03
CA VAL A 290 -6.08 -10.29 -12.47
C VAL A 290 -6.78 -11.44 -13.22
N PRO A 291 -6.61 -12.72 -12.83
CA PRO A 291 -7.31 -13.81 -13.50
C PRO A 291 -8.83 -13.64 -13.52
N ALA A 292 -9.45 -13.17 -12.43
CA ALA A 292 -10.89 -12.94 -12.38
C ALA A 292 -11.36 -11.93 -13.43
N PHE A 293 -10.70 -10.77 -13.52
CA PHE A 293 -11.04 -9.76 -14.52
C PHE A 293 -10.73 -10.23 -15.95
N LEU A 294 -9.59 -10.85 -16.18
CA LEU A 294 -9.22 -11.30 -17.52
C LEU A 294 -10.13 -12.45 -18.00
N SER A 295 -10.56 -13.35 -17.10
CA SER A 295 -11.56 -14.38 -17.43
C SER A 295 -12.86 -13.72 -17.87
N ALA A 296 -13.42 -12.82 -17.05
CA ALA A 296 -14.66 -12.12 -17.39
C ALA A 296 -14.58 -11.42 -18.76
N LEU A 297 -13.47 -10.74 -19.05
CA LEU A 297 -13.25 -10.10 -20.35
C LEU A 297 -13.14 -11.09 -21.52
N ASN A 298 -12.52 -12.26 -21.30
CA ASN A 298 -12.42 -13.31 -22.30
C ASN A 298 -13.73 -14.06 -22.53
N ASP A 299 -14.58 -14.13 -21.51
CA ASP A 299 -15.89 -14.80 -21.50
C ASP A 299 -17.00 -13.93 -22.11
N GLY A 300 -16.63 -13.03 -23.02
CA GLY A 300 -17.59 -12.23 -23.80
C GLY A 300 -18.21 -11.07 -23.04
N PHE A 301 -17.52 -10.49 -22.05
CA PHE A 301 -18.00 -9.30 -21.34
C PHE A 301 -18.39 -8.18 -22.32
N THR A 302 -19.59 -7.64 -22.12
CA THR A 302 -20.11 -6.49 -22.85
C THR A 302 -20.67 -5.45 -21.89
N CYS A 303 -20.59 -4.18 -22.27
CA CYS A 303 -21.25 -3.08 -21.56
C CYS A 303 -21.71 -2.01 -22.57
N HIS A 304 -22.24 -0.89 -22.08
CA HIS A 304 -22.74 0.20 -22.91
C HIS A 304 -21.65 0.96 -23.71
N LYS A 305 -20.36 0.69 -23.47
CA LYS A 305 -19.24 1.25 -24.26
C LYS A 305 -18.48 0.12 -24.96
N GLN A 306 -17.71 0.49 -25.98
CA GLN A 306 -16.69 -0.36 -26.60
C GLN A 306 -15.31 -0.08 -25.97
N PRO A 307 -14.32 -0.96 -26.17
CA PRO A 307 -12.95 -0.72 -25.70
C PRO A 307 -12.39 0.57 -26.28
N ASN A 308 -11.66 1.33 -25.48
CA ASN A 308 -10.99 2.54 -25.96
C ASN A 308 -10.02 2.25 -27.12
N SER A 309 -9.49 1.02 -27.21
CA SER A 309 -8.63 0.59 -28.32
C SER A 309 -9.34 0.60 -29.69
N THR A 310 -10.67 0.63 -29.74
CA THR A 310 -11.44 0.66 -30.99
C THR A 310 -11.74 2.07 -31.48
N ILE A 311 -11.35 3.12 -30.73
CA ILE A 311 -11.50 4.50 -31.17
C ILE A 311 -10.64 4.72 -32.42
N PRO A 312 -11.19 5.28 -33.53
CA PRO A 312 -10.42 5.59 -34.72
C PRO A 312 -9.26 6.55 -34.42
N GLU A 313 -8.12 6.33 -35.07
CA GLU A 313 -6.88 7.08 -34.82
C GLU A 313 -7.06 8.58 -35.08
N GLU A 314 -7.86 8.93 -36.09
CA GLU A 314 -8.11 10.31 -36.52
C GLU A 314 -8.82 11.14 -35.45
N ILE A 315 -9.60 10.49 -34.58
CA ILE A 315 -10.34 11.12 -33.48
C ILE A 315 -9.80 10.74 -32.10
N ALA A 316 -8.74 9.94 -32.04
CA ALA A 316 -8.18 9.46 -30.77
C ALA A 316 -7.59 10.60 -29.93
N GLY A 317 -7.13 11.66 -30.59
CA GLY A 317 -6.65 12.89 -29.94
C GLY A 317 -7.70 13.96 -29.74
N THR A 318 -8.93 13.77 -30.24
CA THR A 318 -10.02 14.72 -30.07
C THR A 318 -10.98 14.23 -28.99
N ARG A 319 -11.38 15.17 -28.15
CA ARG A 319 -12.45 14.99 -27.18
C ARG A 319 -13.39 16.16 -27.41
N GLU A 320 -14.69 15.89 -27.50
CA GLU A 320 -15.70 16.96 -27.45
C GLU A 320 -15.48 17.79 -26.18
N GLU A 321 -15.94 19.04 -26.14
CA GLU A 321 -15.82 19.91 -24.96
C GLU A 321 -16.39 19.20 -23.73
N ASP A 322 -15.48 18.61 -22.95
CA ASP A 322 -15.77 17.78 -21.79
C ASP A 322 -15.32 18.60 -20.57
N GLU A 323 -16.28 19.23 -19.89
CA GLU A 323 -16.03 20.03 -18.69
C GLU A 323 -15.26 19.24 -17.62
N VAL A 324 -15.48 17.91 -17.56
CA VAL A 324 -14.78 17.01 -16.63
C VAL A 324 -13.31 16.90 -17.01
N GLN A 325 -12.99 16.80 -18.31
CA GLN A 325 -11.61 16.78 -18.78
C GLN A 325 -10.90 18.11 -18.54
N ALA A 326 -11.55 19.23 -18.87
CA ALA A 326 -11.00 20.55 -18.63
C ALA A 326 -10.70 20.78 -17.14
N ALA A 327 -11.55 20.26 -16.25
CA ALA A 327 -11.33 20.28 -14.81
C ALA A 327 -10.13 19.40 -14.38
N ILE A 328 -9.94 18.21 -14.97
CA ILE A 328 -8.76 17.37 -14.73
C ILE A 328 -7.48 18.10 -15.16
N ASP A 329 -7.45 18.65 -16.37
CA ASP A 329 -6.27 19.33 -16.91
C ASP A 329 -5.89 20.56 -16.08
N ALA A 330 -6.89 21.32 -15.62
CA ALA A 330 -6.67 22.47 -14.74
C ALA A 330 -6.12 22.03 -13.37
N MET A 331 -6.71 21.00 -12.77
CA MET A 331 -6.26 20.45 -11.50
C MET A 331 -4.82 19.94 -11.59
N GLN A 332 -4.45 19.25 -12.67
CA GLN A 332 -3.09 18.77 -12.89
C GLN A 332 -2.06 19.91 -12.96
N LYS A 333 -2.40 21.03 -13.60
CA LYS A 333 -1.53 22.21 -13.67
C LYS A 333 -1.36 22.90 -12.32
N GLU A 334 -2.39 22.85 -11.48
CA GLU A 334 -2.39 23.46 -10.14
C GLU A 334 -1.83 22.50 -9.06
N SER A 335 -1.59 21.23 -9.40
CA SER A 335 -1.05 20.22 -8.48
C SER A 335 0.43 20.47 -8.18
N TYR A 336 0.84 20.24 -6.93
CA TYR A 336 2.24 20.32 -6.51
C TYR A 336 2.54 19.27 -5.43
N HIS A 337 3.83 18.97 -5.21
CA HIS A 337 4.26 18.06 -4.15
C HIS A 337 4.83 18.85 -2.97
N ASP A 338 4.33 18.63 -1.76
CA ASP A 338 4.68 19.38 -0.55
C ASP A 338 5.71 18.68 0.35
N SER A 339 6.62 17.90 -0.26
CA SER A 339 7.55 16.96 0.41
C SER A 339 6.92 15.77 1.16
N VAL A 340 5.60 15.70 1.32
CA VAL A 340 4.92 14.54 1.93
C VAL A 340 3.91 13.91 0.97
N THR A 341 3.13 14.72 0.28
CA THR A 341 2.04 14.29 -0.60
C THR A 341 1.99 15.12 -1.89
N VAL A 342 1.27 14.59 -2.88
CA VAL A 342 0.79 15.40 -4.00
C VAL A 342 -0.51 16.08 -3.57
N VAL A 343 -0.45 17.41 -3.47
CA VAL A 343 -1.60 18.26 -3.15
C VAL A 343 -2.36 18.57 -4.44
N ARG A 344 -3.67 18.24 -4.46
CA ARG A 344 -4.58 18.47 -5.58
C ARG A 344 -5.88 19.10 -5.10
N ASP A 345 -6.39 20.08 -5.83
CA ASP A 345 -7.72 20.66 -5.58
C ASP A 345 -8.79 20.00 -6.45
N TYR A 346 -9.62 19.17 -5.82
CA TYR A 346 -10.72 18.46 -6.49
C TYR A 346 -11.97 19.33 -6.71
N THR A 347 -11.98 20.60 -6.30
CA THR A 347 -13.20 21.44 -6.28
C THR A 347 -13.79 21.62 -7.68
N ARG A 348 -12.96 21.97 -8.67
CA ARG A 348 -13.44 22.12 -10.07
C ARG A 348 -13.91 20.78 -10.64
N TYR A 349 -13.19 19.70 -10.35
CA TYR A 349 -13.53 18.36 -10.79
C TYR A 349 -14.89 17.90 -10.21
N ARG A 350 -15.13 18.14 -8.92
CA ARG A 350 -16.41 17.86 -8.25
C ARG A 350 -17.57 18.63 -8.86
N SER A 351 -17.36 19.92 -9.19
CA SER A 351 -18.38 20.75 -9.82
C SER A 351 -18.73 20.24 -11.23
N ALA A 352 -17.73 19.85 -12.02
CA ALA A 352 -17.96 19.27 -13.35
C ALA A 352 -18.74 17.94 -13.26
N LEU A 353 -18.41 17.07 -12.29
CA LEU A 353 -19.17 15.85 -12.03
C LEU A 353 -20.63 16.12 -11.60
N ASP A 354 -20.88 17.18 -10.83
CA ASP A 354 -22.26 17.58 -10.48
C ASP A 354 -23.06 18.03 -11.70
N GLY A 355 -22.40 18.74 -12.63
CA GLY A 355 -22.99 19.09 -13.93
C GLY A 355 -23.39 17.85 -14.72
N GLU A 356 -22.47 16.87 -14.82
CA GLU A 356 -22.71 15.59 -15.49
C GLU A 356 -23.91 14.84 -14.88
N ILE A 357 -23.96 14.74 -13.54
CA ILE A 357 -25.06 14.05 -12.82
C ILE A 357 -26.40 14.74 -13.09
N LYS A 358 -26.48 16.07 -12.92
CA LYS A 358 -27.73 16.81 -13.15
C LYS A 358 -28.20 16.72 -14.60
N ALA A 359 -27.29 16.78 -15.56
CA ALA A 359 -27.63 16.62 -16.97
C ALA A 359 -28.19 15.24 -17.27
N SER A 360 -27.65 14.18 -16.65
CA SER A 360 -28.16 12.81 -16.79
C SER A 360 -29.56 12.65 -16.19
N GLU A 361 -29.82 13.23 -15.02
CA GLU A 361 -31.12 13.19 -14.35
C GLU A 361 -32.20 13.94 -15.14
N GLN A 362 -31.84 15.06 -15.78
CA GLN A 362 -32.76 15.82 -16.63
C GLN A 362 -33.08 15.11 -17.95
N ASN A 363 -32.15 14.31 -18.48
CA ASN A 363 -32.29 13.61 -19.76
C ASN A 363 -32.90 12.20 -19.65
N GLY A 364 -33.15 11.70 -18.42
CA GLY A 364 -33.92 10.47 -18.19
C GLY A 364 -33.34 9.20 -18.83
N GLN A 365 -32.01 9.06 -18.87
CA GLN A 365 -31.32 7.87 -19.39
C GLN A 365 -30.75 6.98 -18.29
#